data_AF-A0A7S3B3C6-F1
#
_entry.id   AF-A0A7S3B3C6-F1
#
_cell.length_a   1.000
_cell.length_b   1.000
_cell.length_c   1.000
_cell.angle_alpha   90.00
_cell.angle_beta   90.00
_cell.angle_gamma   90.00
#
_symmetry.space_group_name_H-M   'P 1'
#
loop_
_entity.id
_entity.type
_entity.pdbx_description
1 polymer ?
#
loop_
_entity_poly.entity_id
_entity_poly.type
_entity_poly.pdbx_seq_one_letter_code
_entity_poly.pdbx_strand_id
1 'polypeptide(L)'
;TGPSAPPPSSPAPLNDPQATKPALLSESSGGGGRFNRSESFRRPAAAAKERERELAVFSKLGDQTEAAIEELQHLNDALATSRQENDVLRLQLATAIKERDSARQNAQSAKKGSAGFARSSGSDAEMATLRERLDDLVIEKAKVEDRALAAAKEAAVAQAELTKLRGRGDRSSAENAAAGPSGGSGGGGGGGGGGGG
;
A
#
# COMPACT_ATOMS: atom_id res chain seq x y z
N THR A 1 50.04 -9.63 -27.29
CA THR A 1 50.34 -8.98 -25.99
C THR A 1 49.83 -9.89 -24.90
N GLY A 2 50.72 -10.72 -24.35
CA GLY A 2 50.34 -11.88 -23.53
C GLY A 2 50.17 -11.56 -22.04
N PRO A 3 49.55 -12.46 -21.26
CA PRO A 3 49.77 -12.53 -19.82
C PRO A 3 51.13 -13.19 -19.55
N SER A 4 52.04 -12.48 -18.88
CA SER A 4 53.34 -13.01 -18.48
C SER A 4 53.17 -14.05 -17.36
N ALA A 5 53.75 -15.22 -17.62
CA ALA A 5 53.86 -16.38 -16.74
C ALA A 5 54.84 -16.11 -15.54
N PRO A 6 54.93 -17.06 -14.58
CA PRO A 6 55.28 -16.86 -13.16
C PRO A 6 56.79 -16.84 -12.87
N PRO A 7 57.19 -16.54 -11.61
CA PRO A 7 58.43 -17.08 -11.07
C PRO A 7 58.23 -17.96 -9.82
N PRO A 8 59.23 -18.78 -9.46
CA PRO A 8 59.03 -20.16 -9.08
C PRO A 8 59.18 -20.46 -7.57
N SER A 9 58.74 -21.67 -7.25
CA SER A 9 59.11 -22.52 -6.12
C SER A 9 60.50 -22.28 -5.50
N SER A 10 60.58 -22.30 -4.17
CA SER A 10 61.39 -23.30 -3.48
C SER A 10 61.03 -23.45 -1.99
N PRO A 11 61.03 -24.69 -1.47
CA PRO A 11 60.75 -25.03 -0.08
C PRO A 11 62.04 -25.05 0.75
N ALA A 12 61.97 -24.70 2.03
CA ALA A 12 62.85 -25.25 3.05
C ALA A 12 62.18 -25.10 4.43
N PRO A 13 61.94 -26.20 5.16
CA PRO A 13 61.52 -26.20 6.54
C PRO A 13 62.75 -26.12 7.45
N LEU A 14 62.67 -25.40 8.56
CA LEU A 14 63.58 -25.56 9.68
C LEU A 14 62.79 -25.34 10.97
N ASN A 15 62.52 -26.46 11.65
CA ASN A 15 62.12 -26.49 13.04
C ASN A 15 63.23 -25.86 13.90
N ASP A 16 62.82 -25.12 14.93
CA ASP A 16 63.58 -25.02 16.18
C ASP A 16 62.62 -25.17 17.37
N PRO A 17 62.73 -26.26 18.17
CA PRO A 17 61.97 -26.42 19.40
C PRO A 17 62.82 -25.92 20.57
N GLN A 18 62.64 -24.68 21.01
CA GLN A 18 63.15 -24.24 22.32
C GLN A 18 62.13 -23.39 23.10
N ALA A 19 61.43 -24.11 23.97
CA ALA A 19 61.18 -23.79 25.37
C ALA A 19 61.20 -22.31 25.81
N THR A 20 60.00 -21.74 26.01
CA THR A 20 59.78 -20.75 27.10
C THR A 20 58.35 -20.84 27.65
N LYS A 21 58.24 -21.66 28.71
CA LYS A 21 57.41 -21.56 29.93
C LYS A 21 55.93 -21.10 29.80
N PRO A 22 54.93 -21.94 30.19
CA PRO A 22 53.59 -21.46 30.48
C PRO A 22 53.58 -20.74 31.84
N ALA A 23 53.30 -19.44 31.83
CA ALA A 23 52.98 -18.71 33.05
C ALA A 23 51.53 -19.02 33.46
N LEU A 24 51.40 -19.83 34.50
CA LEU A 24 50.19 -19.95 35.30
C LEU A 24 49.94 -18.60 36.00
N LEU A 25 48.90 -17.88 35.57
CA LEU A 25 48.24 -16.85 36.38
C LEU A 25 46.80 -17.36 36.57
N SER A 26 46.60 -18.17 37.60
CA SER A 26 46.27 -17.75 38.97
C SER A 26 44.89 -17.11 39.05
N GLU A 27 43.97 -17.92 39.55
CA GLU A 27 42.65 -17.54 40.01
C GLU A 27 42.75 -16.30 40.92
N SER A 28 42.27 -15.16 40.44
CA SER A 28 41.85 -14.06 41.30
C SER A 28 40.33 -13.96 41.25
N SER A 29 39.73 -14.74 42.15
CA SER A 29 38.55 -14.32 42.90
C SER A 29 38.66 -12.82 43.25
N GLY A 30 37.67 -12.02 42.86
CA GLY A 30 37.55 -10.66 43.37
C GLY A 30 36.94 -9.64 42.42
N GLY A 31 35.61 -9.60 42.38
CA GLY A 31 34.85 -8.35 42.42
C GLY A 31 34.85 -7.44 41.19
N GLY A 32 33.65 -7.24 40.61
CA GLY A 32 33.37 -6.00 39.88
C GLY A 32 32.43 -6.09 38.67
N GLY A 33 32.06 -7.28 38.21
CA GLY A 33 31.21 -7.43 37.03
C GLY A 33 29.78 -7.79 37.36
N ARG A 34 28.98 -6.87 37.91
CA ARG A 34 27.50 -6.98 37.87
C ARG A 34 27.01 -6.75 36.44
N PHE A 35 27.52 -7.52 35.49
CA PHE A 35 26.93 -7.59 34.17
C PHE A 35 25.61 -8.35 34.36
N ASN A 36 24.51 -7.70 33.99
CA ASN A 36 23.16 -8.26 34.00
C ASN A 36 23.07 -9.50 33.08
N ARG A 37 23.60 -10.64 33.52
CA ARG A 37 23.53 -11.92 32.80
C ARG A 37 22.10 -12.50 32.75
N SER A 38 21.14 -11.85 33.40
CA SER A 38 19.70 -12.12 33.29
C SER A 38 18.95 -11.14 32.38
N GLU A 39 19.57 -10.03 31.94
CA GLU A 39 18.93 -9.10 30.99
C GLU A 39 19.13 -9.51 29.53
N SER A 40 20.24 -10.15 29.16
CA SER A 40 20.52 -10.53 27.77
C SER A 40 19.65 -11.69 27.27
N PHE A 41 19.21 -12.60 28.14
CA PHE A 41 18.35 -13.74 27.78
C PHE A 41 16.85 -13.45 27.84
N ARG A 42 16.41 -12.32 28.42
CA ARG A 42 15.00 -11.89 28.43
C ARG A 42 14.63 -10.99 27.25
N ARG A 43 15.62 -10.40 26.56
CA ARG A 43 15.44 -9.55 25.37
C ARG A 43 14.83 -10.25 24.16
N PRO A 44 15.13 -11.53 23.84
CA PRO A 44 14.54 -12.19 22.67
C PRO A 44 13.03 -12.36 22.78
N ALA A 45 12.51 -12.72 23.97
CA ALA A 45 11.08 -12.91 24.19
C ALA A 45 10.30 -11.59 24.19
N ALA A 46 10.89 -10.52 24.73
CA ALA A 46 10.30 -9.18 24.67
C ALA A 46 10.29 -8.63 23.23
N ALA A 47 11.40 -8.79 22.49
CA ALA A 47 11.50 -8.39 21.09
C ALA A 47 10.59 -9.21 20.16
N ALA A 48 10.41 -10.51 20.43
CA ALA A 48 9.47 -11.36 19.69
C ALA A 48 8.01 -10.92 19.88
N LYS A 49 7.64 -10.56 21.12
CA LYS A 49 6.29 -10.06 21.44
C LYS A 49 6.00 -8.69 20.84
N GLU A 50 7.02 -7.84 20.71
CA GLU A 50 6.91 -6.55 20.03
C GLU A 50 6.74 -6.72 18.52
N ARG A 51 7.51 -7.62 17.89
CA ARG A 51 7.34 -7.99 16.48
C ARG A 51 5.96 -8.59 16.18
N GLU A 52 5.43 -9.43 17.06
CA GLU A 52 4.08 -10.00 16.90
C GLU A 52 3.00 -8.91 16.90
N ARG A 53 3.14 -7.90 17.78
CA ARG A 53 2.24 -6.74 17.81
C ARG A 53 2.38 -5.88 16.54
N GLU A 54 3.59 -5.66 16.06
CA GLU A 54 3.84 -4.91 14.83
C GLU A 54 3.26 -5.61 13.59
N LEU A 55 3.41 -6.92 13.49
CA LEU A 55 2.81 -7.73 12.41
C LEU A 55 1.28 -7.71 12.47
N ALA A 56 0.69 -7.78 13.66
CA ALA A 56 -0.75 -7.65 13.83
C ALA A 56 -1.28 -6.28 13.39
N VAL A 57 -0.55 -5.19 13.70
CA VAL A 57 -0.88 -3.84 13.23
C VAL A 57 -0.72 -3.73 11.72
N PHE A 58 0.34 -4.31 11.15
CA PHE A 58 0.57 -4.32 9.70
C PHE A 58 -0.54 -5.05 8.94
N SER A 59 -0.93 -6.25 9.41
CA SER A 59 -2.04 -7.02 8.84
C SER A 59 -3.33 -6.20 8.87
N LYS A 60 -3.68 -5.63 10.03
CA LYS A 60 -4.90 -4.85 10.19
C LYS A 60 -4.95 -3.62 9.27
N LEU A 61 -3.84 -2.90 9.14
CA LEU A 61 -3.75 -1.75 8.22
C LEU A 61 -3.79 -2.18 6.75
N GLY A 62 -3.24 -3.36 6.43
CA GLY A 62 -3.38 -4.00 5.12
C GLY A 62 -4.84 -4.25 4.78
N ASP A 63 -5.56 -4.95 5.66
CA ASP A 63 -6.99 -5.27 5.50
C ASP A 63 -7.84 -3.99 5.35
N GLN A 64 -7.54 -2.94 6.13
CA GLN A 64 -8.21 -1.65 6.01
C GLN A 64 -7.94 -0.95 4.68
N THR A 65 -6.72 -1.06 4.15
CA THR A 65 -6.36 -0.47 2.86
C THR A 65 -7.07 -1.22 1.72
N GLU A 66 -7.11 -2.55 1.79
CA GLU A 66 -7.80 -3.39 0.80
C GLU A 66 -9.31 -3.12 0.80
N ALA A 67 -9.94 -3.08 1.97
CA ALA A 67 -11.37 -2.75 2.11
C ALA A 67 -11.69 -1.35 1.55
N ALA A 68 -10.84 -0.35 1.82
CA ALA A 68 -11.04 1.00 1.28
C ALA A 68 -10.87 1.05 -0.25
N ILE A 69 -9.97 0.25 -0.83
CA ILE A 69 -9.80 0.12 -2.27
C ILE A 69 -11.03 -0.53 -2.90
N GLU A 70 -11.54 -1.61 -2.32
CA GLU A 70 -12.77 -2.27 -2.77
C GLU A 70 -13.97 -1.31 -2.72
N GLU A 71 -14.12 -0.56 -1.62
CA GLU A 71 -15.17 0.46 -1.50
C GLU A 71 -15.04 1.55 -2.58
N LEU A 72 -13.82 2.04 -2.84
CA LEU A 72 -13.58 3.01 -3.92
C LEU A 72 -13.94 2.45 -5.30
N GLN A 73 -13.66 1.17 -5.57
CA GLN A 73 -14.06 0.52 -6.82
C GLN A 73 -15.59 0.45 -6.94
N HIS A 74 -16.27 0.01 -5.89
CA HIS A 74 -17.74 -0.03 -5.87
C HIS A 74 -18.38 1.35 -6.06
N LEU A 75 -17.84 2.39 -5.43
CA LEU A 75 -18.31 3.77 -5.60
C LEU A 75 -18.02 4.30 -7.01
N ASN A 76 -16.91 3.90 -7.63
CA ASN A 76 -16.59 4.25 -9.02
C ASN A 76 -17.59 3.61 -10.00
N ASP A 77 -17.91 2.33 -9.81
CA ASP A 77 -18.91 1.62 -10.61
C ASP A 77 -20.28 2.26 -10.46
N ALA A 78 -20.69 2.60 -9.23
CA ALA A 78 -21.94 3.32 -8.96
C ALA A 78 -21.98 4.70 -9.66
N LEU A 79 -20.86 5.42 -9.68
CA LEU A 79 -20.75 6.70 -10.38
C LEU A 79 -20.83 6.51 -11.90
N ALA A 80 -20.26 5.44 -12.45
CA ALA A 80 -20.37 5.10 -13.87
C ALA A 80 -21.83 4.79 -14.26
N THR A 81 -22.54 3.99 -13.45
CA THR A 81 -23.98 3.73 -13.65
C THR A 81 -24.80 5.01 -13.59
N SER A 82 -24.57 5.87 -12.58
CA SER A 82 -25.27 7.14 -12.43
C SER A 82 -25.05 8.08 -13.64
N ARG A 83 -23.84 8.12 -14.20
CA ARG A 83 -23.55 8.88 -15.45
C ARG A 83 -24.37 8.35 -16.63
N GLN A 84 -24.45 7.04 -16.79
CA GLN A 84 -25.26 6.42 -17.84
C GLN A 84 -26.75 6.75 -17.68
N GLU A 85 -27.28 6.69 -16.46
CA GLU A 85 -28.67 7.09 -16.17
C GLU A 85 -28.93 8.57 -16.48
N ASN A 86 -27.98 9.44 -16.13
CA ASN A 86 -28.06 10.87 -16.44
C ASN A 86 -28.12 11.13 -17.96
N ASP A 87 -27.29 10.43 -18.74
CA ASP A 87 -27.27 10.55 -20.20
C ASP A 87 -28.58 10.07 -20.82
N VAL A 88 -29.15 8.97 -20.31
CA VAL A 88 -30.46 8.45 -20.73
C VAL A 88 -31.57 9.46 -20.43
N LEU A 89 -31.63 10.01 -19.22
CA LEU A 89 -32.65 11.00 -18.85
C LEU A 89 -32.52 12.30 -19.65
N ARG A 90 -31.28 12.75 -19.94
CA ARG A 90 -31.04 13.91 -20.81
C ARG A 90 -31.54 13.66 -22.23
N LEU A 91 -31.31 12.47 -22.77
CA LEU A 91 -31.81 12.08 -24.09
C LEU A 91 -33.35 12.04 -24.12
N GLN A 92 -33.97 11.48 -23.08
CA GLN A 92 -35.43 11.45 -22.94
C GLN A 92 -36.00 12.87 -22.86
N LEU A 93 -35.39 13.75 -22.07
CA LEU A 93 -35.82 15.14 -21.95
C LEU A 93 -35.68 15.91 -23.27
N ALA A 94 -34.56 15.73 -23.99
CA ALA A 94 -34.36 16.33 -25.32
C ALA A 94 -35.41 15.84 -26.33
N THR A 95 -35.77 14.55 -26.27
CA THR A 95 -36.80 13.95 -27.12
C THR A 95 -38.18 14.54 -26.81
N ALA A 96 -38.56 14.60 -25.53
CA ALA A 96 -39.82 15.19 -25.08
C ALA A 96 -39.94 16.67 -25.50
N ILE A 97 -38.85 17.46 -25.39
CA ILE A 97 -38.82 18.85 -25.86
C ILE A 97 -39.07 18.92 -27.37
N LYS A 98 -38.40 18.07 -28.15
CA LYS A 98 -38.56 18.04 -29.61
C LYS A 98 -39.98 17.66 -30.04
N GLU A 99 -40.59 16.69 -29.38
CA GLU A 99 -41.96 16.28 -29.63
C GLU A 99 -42.96 17.40 -29.30
N ARG A 100 -42.78 18.06 -28.16
CA ARG A 100 -43.58 19.22 -27.77
C ARG A 100 -43.45 20.36 -28.78
N ASP A 101 -42.23 20.68 -29.21
CA ASP A 101 -41.99 21.78 -30.15
C ASP A 101 -42.58 21.46 -31.54
N SER A 102 -42.50 20.19 -31.97
CA SER A 102 -43.15 19.71 -33.19
C SER A 102 -44.68 19.79 -33.09
N ALA A 103 -45.26 19.37 -31.96
CA ALA A 103 -46.69 19.48 -31.71
C ALA A 103 -47.16 20.94 -31.69
N ARG A 104 -46.37 21.86 -31.11
CA ARG A 104 -46.65 23.30 -31.12
C ARG A 104 -46.58 23.89 -32.54
N GLN A 105 -45.58 23.53 -33.32
CA GLN A 105 -45.48 23.97 -34.73
C GLN A 105 -46.66 23.47 -35.56
N ASN A 106 -47.05 22.21 -35.39
CA ASN A 106 -48.23 21.63 -36.06
C ASN A 106 -49.54 22.30 -35.62
N ALA A 107 -49.68 22.63 -34.34
CA ALA A 107 -50.84 23.37 -33.84
C ALA A 107 -50.88 24.83 -34.37
N GLN A 108 -49.73 25.47 -34.54
CA GLN A 108 -49.62 26.82 -35.12
C GLN A 108 -49.91 26.84 -36.63
N SER A 109 -49.41 25.86 -37.38
CA SER A 109 -49.73 25.73 -38.80
C SER A 109 -51.23 25.40 -39.01
N ALA A 110 -51.82 24.59 -38.13
CA ALA A 110 -53.25 24.30 -38.11
C ALA A 110 -54.14 25.50 -37.72
N LYS A 111 -53.60 26.52 -37.02
CA LYS A 111 -54.35 27.72 -36.62
C LYS A 111 -54.74 28.66 -37.78
N LYS A 112 -54.30 28.38 -39.02
CA LYS A 112 -54.90 28.98 -40.22
C LYS A 112 -56.21 28.29 -40.67
N GLY A 113 -56.68 27.24 -39.99
CA GLY A 113 -57.92 26.56 -40.35
C GLY A 113 -58.63 25.68 -39.30
N SER A 114 -58.13 25.51 -38.06
CA SER A 114 -58.82 24.63 -37.10
C SER A 114 -58.47 24.91 -35.63
N ALA A 115 -59.50 25.11 -34.82
CA ALA A 115 -59.43 25.46 -33.39
C ALA A 115 -59.37 24.23 -32.44
N GLY A 116 -59.04 23.03 -32.90
CA GLY A 116 -59.33 21.79 -32.17
C GLY A 116 -58.17 20.96 -31.56
N PHE A 117 -56.89 21.36 -31.68
CA PHE A 117 -55.76 20.41 -31.51
C PHE A 117 -54.80 20.63 -30.31
N ALA A 118 -55.22 21.30 -29.24
CA ALA A 118 -54.38 21.48 -28.04
C ALA A 118 -54.64 20.38 -26.99
N ARG A 119 -53.89 19.27 -27.05
CA ARG A 119 -53.86 18.22 -25.99
C ARG A 119 -52.43 17.95 -25.48
N SER A 120 -51.66 19.01 -25.17
CA SER A 120 -50.22 18.92 -24.83
C SER A 120 -49.89 18.76 -23.34
N SER A 121 -50.88 18.63 -22.45
CA SER A 121 -50.65 18.59 -20.99
C SER A 121 -49.89 17.34 -20.51
N GLY A 122 -49.92 16.23 -21.25
CA GLY A 122 -49.14 15.02 -20.94
C GLY A 122 -47.62 15.24 -21.07
N SER A 123 -47.18 15.91 -22.14
CA SER A 123 -45.75 16.14 -22.41
C SER A 123 -45.10 17.11 -21.41
N ASP A 124 -45.86 18.07 -20.88
CA ASP A 124 -45.33 19.02 -19.88
C ASP A 124 -45.19 18.35 -18.50
N ALA A 125 -46.09 17.43 -18.14
CA ALA A 125 -45.97 16.63 -16.93
C ALA A 125 -44.81 15.62 -17.00
N GLU A 126 -44.61 14.97 -18.15
CA GLU A 126 -43.47 14.06 -18.39
C GLU A 126 -42.14 14.80 -18.34
N MET A 127 -42.04 16.01 -18.91
CA MET A 127 -40.82 16.82 -18.77
C MET A 127 -40.54 17.26 -17.33
N ALA A 128 -41.58 17.54 -16.54
CA ALA A 128 -41.42 17.89 -15.13
C ALA A 128 -40.85 16.72 -14.32
N THR A 129 -41.38 15.51 -14.52
CA THR A 129 -40.87 14.30 -13.84
C THR A 129 -39.46 13.93 -14.28
N LEU A 130 -39.11 14.11 -15.56
CA LEU A 130 -37.74 13.90 -16.05
C LEU A 130 -36.74 14.89 -15.43
N ARG A 131 -37.16 16.14 -15.21
CA ARG A 131 -36.33 17.15 -14.52
C ARG A 131 -36.13 16.83 -13.05
N GLU A 132 -37.19 16.46 -12.35
CA GLU A 132 -37.11 16.03 -10.95
C GLU A 132 -36.15 14.85 -10.78
N ARG A 133 -36.24 13.83 -11.64
CA ARG A 133 -35.30 12.70 -11.64
C ARG A 133 -33.85 13.11 -11.94
N LEU A 134 -33.64 14.10 -12.80
CA LEU A 134 -32.30 14.63 -13.06
C LEU A 134 -31.74 15.36 -11.84
N ASP A 135 -32.56 16.15 -11.16
CA ASP A 135 -32.18 16.86 -9.93
C ASP A 135 -31.86 15.86 -8.80
N ASP A 136 -32.66 14.81 -8.65
CA ASP A 136 -32.41 13.72 -7.70
C ASP A 136 -31.07 13.01 -7.98
N LEU A 137 -30.78 12.69 -9.24
CA LEU A 137 -29.49 12.09 -9.62
C LEU A 137 -28.31 13.00 -9.32
N VAL A 138 -28.45 14.32 -9.46
CA VAL A 138 -27.39 15.27 -9.10
C VAL A 138 -27.10 15.21 -7.60
N ILE A 139 -28.14 15.12 -6.78
CA ILE A 139 -28.00 15.00 -5.32
C ILE A 139 -27.34 13.66 -4.93
N GLU A 140 -27.79 12.55 -5.52
CA GLU A 140 -27.19 11.23 -5.25
C GLU A 140 -25.74 11.16 -5.71
N LYS A 141 -25.41 11.73 -6.88
CA LYS A 141 -24.05 11.83 -7.35
C LYS A 141 -23.16 12.58 -6.36
N ALA A 142 -23.62 13.71 -5.81
CA ALA A 142 -22.87 14.46 -4.81
C ALA A 142 -22.58 13.62 -3.55
N LYS A 143 -23.56 12.83 -3.08
CA LYS A 143 -23.37 11.91 -1.94
C LYS A 143 -22.34 10.82 -2.24
N VAL A 144 -22.35 10.25 -3.45
CA VAL A 144 -21.37 9.23 -3.87
C VAL A 144 -19.97 9.84 -3.94
N GLU A 145 -19.84 11.06 -4.49
CA GLU A 145 -18.56 11.79 -4.54
C GLU A 145 -18.02 12.09 -3.14
N ASP A 146 -18.87 12.53 -2.20
CA ASP A 146 -18.47 12.76 -0.81
C ASP A 146 -17.97 11.48 -0.11
N ARG A 147 -18.67 10.35 -0.32
CA ARG A 147 -18.24 9.04 0.21
C ARG A 147 -16.92 8.58 -0.41
N ALA A 148 -16.75 8.76 -1.71
CA ALA A 148 -15.51 8.40 -2.40
C ALA A 148 -14.33 9.24 -1.87
N LEU A 149 -14.54 10.53 -1.61
CA LEU A 149 -13.52 11.39 -0.99
C LEU A 149 -13.16 10.95 0.43
N ALA A 150 -14.14 10.48 1.22
CA ALA A 150 -13.89 9.94 2.56
C ALA A 150 -13.06 8.65 2.51
N ALA A 151 -13.48 7.67 1.71
CA ALA A 151 -12.76 6.40 1.53
C ALA A 151 -11.33 6.62 1.00
N ALA A 152 -11.14 7.56 0.07
CA ALA A 152 -9.81 7.90 -0.44
C ALA A 152 -8.88 8.48 0.63
N LYS A 153 -9.41 9.29 1.55
CA LYS A 153 -8.63 9.82 2.68
C LYS A 153 -8.25 8.71 3.65
N GLU A 154 -9.16 7.80 3.96
CA GLU A 154 -8.90 6.66 4.85
C GLU A 154 -7.82 5.74 4.26
N ALA A 155 -7.94 5.38 2.98
CA ALA A 155 -6.91 4.62 2.27
C ALA A 155 -5.54 5.31 2.30
N ALA A 156 -5.50 6.63 2.07
CA ALA A 156 -4.26 7.40 2.09
C ALA A 156 -3.60 7.43 3.48
N VAL A 157 -4.40 7.55 4.55
CA VAL A 157 -3.90 7.52 5.93
C VAL A 157 -3.35 6.12 6.26
N ALA A 158 -4.09 5.06 5.97
CA ALA A 158 -3.64 3.69 6.20
C ALA A 158 -2.34 3.38 5.43
N GLN A 159 -2.24 3.80 4.16
CA GLN A 159 -1.04 3.61 3.35
C GLN A 159 0.16 4.42 3.87
N ALA A 160 -0.07 5.63 4.38
CA ALA A 160 0.97 6.42 5.02
C ALA A 160 1.49 5.77 6.31
N GLU A 161 0.60 5.17 7.11
CA GLU A 161 0.95 4.42 8.32
C GLU A 161 1.71 3.13 8.01
N LEU A 162 1.27 2.37 7.00
CA LEU A 162 2.00 1.21 6.48
C LEU A 162 3.40 1.57 6.00
N THR A 163 3.54 2.69 5.28
CA THR A 163 4.85 3.17 4.80
C THR A 163 5.76 3.56 5.97
N LYS A 164 5.23 4.22 7.00
CA LYS A 164 5.98 4.55 8.24
C LYS A 164 6.40 3.31 9.01
N LEU A 165 5.57 2.26 9.04
CA LEU A 165 5.90 1.00 9.70
C LEU A 165 6.94 0.20 8.92
N ARG A 166 6.81 0.10 7.58
CA ARG A 166 7.82 -0.52 6.71
C ARG A 166 9.18 0.15 6.87
N GLY A 167 9.24 1.49 6.80
CA GLY A 167 10.48 2.22 7.00
C GLY A 167 11.07 2.11 8.42
N ARG A 168 10.27 1.78 9.43
CA ARG A 168 10.78 1.41 10.77
C ARG A 168 11.36 -0.01 10.78
N GLY A 169 10.71 -0.96 10.12
CA GLY A 169 11.20 -2.34 9.97
C GLY A 169 12.51 -2.45 9.17
N ASP A 170 12.66 -1.67 8.11
CA ASP A 170 13.89 -1.66 7.29
C ASP A 170 15.08 -1.09 8.08
N ARG A 171 14.84 -0.03 8.88
CA ARG A 171 15.85 0.57 9.75
C ARG A 171 16.25 -0.35 10.89
N SER A 172 15.29 -0.99 11.56
CA SER A 172 15.59 -1.94 12.64
C SER A 172 16.30 -3.19 12.11
N SER A 173 15.97 -3.65 10.90
CA SER A 173 16.68 -4.76 10.25
C SER A 173 18.10 -4.38 9.86
N ALA A 174 18.32 -3.17 9.34
CA ALA A 174 19.64 -2.66 9.00
C ALA A 174 20.52 -2.44 10.25
N GLU A 175 19.97 -1.85 11.32
CA GLU A 175 20.68 -1.72 12.60
C GLU A 175 21.00 -3.07 13.24
N ASN A 176 20.09 -4.04 13.16
CA ASN A 176 20.33 -5.37 13.72
C ASN A 176 21.33 -6.20 12.88
N ALA A 177 21.41 -5.94 11.57
CA ALA A 177 22.45 -6.49 10.71
C ALA A 177 23.82 -5.80 10.95
N ALA A 178 23.83 -4.48 11.22
CA ALA A 178 25.03 -3.72 11.56
C ALA A 178 25.52 -3.94 13.00
N ALA A 179 24.62 -4.33 13.91
CA ALA A 179 24.91 -4.78 15.27
C ALA A 179 25.27 -6.28 15.35
N GLY A 180 25.49 -6.93 14.20
CA GLY A 180 26.20 -8.21 14.12
C GLY A 180 27.52 -8.15 14.93
N PRO A 181 27.95 -9.27 15.53
CA PRO A 181 28.68 -9.30 16.80
C PRO A 181 30.02 -8.55 16.73
N SER A 182 30.07 -7.35 17.30
CA SER A 182 31.30 -6.59 17.53
C SER A 182 31.96 -6.90 18.88
N GLY A 183 31.67 -8.06 19.48
CA GLY A 183 32.24 -8.51 20.76
C GLY A 183 33.05 -9.80 20.62
N GLY A 184 34.35 -9.69 20.30
CA GLY A 184 35.31 -10.79 20.48
C GLY A 184 36.46 -10.79 19.48
N SER A 185 37.58 -10.16 19.85
CA SER A 185 38.89 -10.36 19.23
C SER A 185 39.41 -11.78 19.48
N GLY A 186 39.55 -12.57 18.42
CA GLY A 186 40.27 -13.84 18.34
C GLY A 186 39.95 -14.46 16.98
N GLY A 187 40.84 -14.54 16.01
CA GLY A 187 42.17 -15.13 16.12
C GLY A 187 42.09 -16.58 15.63
N GLY A 188 42.61 -16.83 14.42
CA GLY A 188 42.72 -18.15 13.77
C GLY A 188 41.48 -18.54 12.95
N GLY A 189 41.57 -19.12 11.75
CA GLY A 189 42.67 -19.74 11.05
C GLY A 189 42.16 -20.99 10.33
N GLY A 190 42.55 -21.17 9.05
CA GLY A 190 42.37 -22.39 8.26
C GLY A 190 40.95 -22.58 7.69
N GLY A 191 40.74 -23.04 6.46
CA GLY A 191 41.64 -23.65 5.48
C GLY A 191 40.87 -24.76 4.75
N GLY A 192 41.06 -24.83 3.42
CA GLY A 192 40.68 -25.95 2.55
C GLY A 192 39.21 -25.99 2.12
N GLY A 193 38.84 -26.19 0.86
CA GLY A 193 39.61 -26.67 -0.29
C GLY A 193 38.82 -27.78 -1.00
N GLY A 194 38.72 -27.68 -2.33
CA GLY A 194 38.27 -28.73 -3.26
C GLY A 194 36.75 -28.77 -3.47
N GLY A 195 36.22 -28.90 -4.68
CA GLY A 195 36.81 -29.15 -5.99
C GLY A 195 35.80 -29.92 -6.86
N GLY A 196 35.87 -29.72 -8.18
CA GLY A 196 35.44 -30.69 -9.19
C GLY A 196 33.97 -30.66 -9.60
N GLY A 197 33.73 -30.28 -10.87
CA GLY A 197 32.46 -30.34 -11.58
C GLY A 197 32.34 -29.23 -12.60
#